data_AF-A0A6U0AKM1-F1
#
_entry.id   AF-A0A6U0AKM1-F1
#
_cell.length_a   1.000
_cell.length_b   1.000
_cell.length_c   1.000
_cell.angle_alpha   90.00
_cell.angle_beta   90.00
_cell.angle_gamma   90.00
#
_symmetry.space_group_name_H-M   'P 1'
#
loop_
_entity.id
_entity.type
_entity.pdbx_description
1 polymer ?
#
loop_
_entity_poly.entity_id
_entity_poly.type
_entity_poly.pdbx_seq_one_letter_code
_entity_poly.pdbx_strand_id
1 'polypeptide(L)'
;MKTRRIISVCMLALVLVGFCQIIGTQAVEEFEDEKQLMQFVEDSRADTLAVLGMFRKPEEHQEYIDAFTHAEQTFRSYGHEDVTFGRTTRLSEKNKKPKVFITAPHYADSDHITSMVESLEFNVTNVVRFAFFTLIPPYAKWPEFPSNRGTVDEVQRANLHAKNDLPKVYVFMLKDGAEDYGVRIHQTLESVGNAVTGFMVIIHIVVPSKDHSLYLQTAVREGEEKQYMDALASGRLVIIGYDPVSGIRDAEARFIDTFNAESLLGFCNGFLKLLPEDAQNGRSPFPIKYFDKRGKNTVGLGKYSHKEL
;
A
#
# COMPACT_ATOMS: atom_id res chain seq x y z
N MET A 1 27.24 0.59 54.79
CA MET A 1 25.98 0.06 54.19
C MET A 1 24.94 1.18 54.28
N LYS A 2 24.22 1.68 53.27
CA LYS A 2 23.97 1.35 51.86
C LYS A 2 23.48 2.67 51.22
N THR A 3 24.27 3.37 50.39
CA THR A 3 23.76 4.56 49.66
C THR A 3 24.61 4.92 48.44
N ARG A 4 24.90 3.97 47.56
CA ARG A 4 25.68 4.23 46.32
C ARG A 4 25.27 3.43 45.07
N ARG A 5 24.00 2.99 44.95
CA ARG A 5 23.58 2.14 43.80
C ARG A 5 22.22 2.48 43.16
N ILE A 6 21.81 3.75 43.14
CA ILE A 6 20.52 4.11 42.51
C ILE A 6 20.65 5.16 41.38
N ILE A 7 21.80 5.84 41.23
CA ILE A 7 21.93 6.91 40.23
C ILE A 7 22.39 6.38 38.84
N SER A 8 22.92 5.17 38.74
CA SER A 8 23.43 4.62 37.47
C SER A 8 22.38 3.97 36.56
N VAL A 9 21.19 3.63 37.07
CA VAL A 9 20.15 2.94 36.27
C VAL A 9 19.23 3.94 35.56
N CYS A 10 19.00 5.13 36.15
CA CYS A 10 18.21 6.18 35.50
C CYS A 10 18.96 6.91 34.38
N MET A 11 20.30 7.00 34.43
CA MET A 11 21.08 7.58 33.32
C MET A 11 21.16 6.65 32.10
N LEU A 12 21.10 5.33 32.27
CA LEU A 12 21.07 4.40 31.13
C LEU A 12 19.70 4.40 30.43
N ALA A 13 18.61 4.58 31.19
CA ALA A 13 17.27 4.71 30.64
C ALA A 13 17.05 6.05 29.90
N LEU A 14 17.74 7.13 30.31
CA LEU A 14 17.68 8.42 29.61
C LEU A 14 18.53 8.47 28.32
N VAL A 15 19.52 7.58 28.17
CA VAL A 15 20.26 7.43 26.90
C VAL A 15 19.48 6.56 25.88
N LEU A 16 18.64 5.63 26.35
CA LEU A 16 17.75 4.83 25.51
C LEU A 16 16.46 5.55 25.08
N VAL A 17 16.03 6.56 25.85
CA VAL A 17 14.85 7.39 25.50
C VAL A 17 15.26 8.70 24.78
N GLY A 18 16.56 8.98 24.70
CA GLY A 18 17.11 10.21 24.12
C GLY A 18 17.30 10.23 22.60
N PHE A 19 16.96 9.16 21.87
CA PHE A 19 17.10 9.09 20.40
C PHE A 19 15.78 9.17 19.60
N CYS A 20 14.64 9.42 20.26
CA CYS A 20 13.35 9.58 19.57
C CYS A 20 12.84 11.03 19.49
N GLN A 21 13.73 12.03 19.61
CA GLN A 21 13.37 13.43 19.34
C GLN A 21 14.21 14.01 18.21
N ILE A 22 13.89 13.61 16.98
CA ILE A 22 14.18 14.42 15.79
C ILE A 22 12.85 15.06 15.36
N ILE A 23 12.60 16.27 15.87
CA ILE A 23 11.63 17.18 15.26
C ILE A 23 12.35 17.81 14.06
N GLY A 24 12.01 17.34 12.85
CA GLY A 24 12.42 18.01 11.62
C GLY A 24 12.73 17.05 10.47
N THR A 25 11.71 16.72 9.68
CA THR A 25 11.77 16.65 8.20
C THR A 25 13.13 16.28 7.60
N GLN A 26 13.56 15.03 7.75
CA GLN A 26 14.43 14.43 6.73
C GLN A 26 13.58 13.52 5.84
N ALA A 27 13.81 13.63 4.54
CA ALA A 27 13.11 12.87 3.50
C ALA A 27 13.29 11.37 3.75
N VAL A 28 14.53 10.93 3.96
CA VAL A 28 14.92 9.53 4.15
C VAL A 28 15.69 9.40 5.47
N GLU A 29 15.41 8.36 6.25
CA GLU A 29 16.15 8.02 7.48
C GLU A 29 17.54 7.46 7.15
N GLU A 30 18.57 7.93 7.84
CA GLU A 30 19.96 7.50 7.60
C GLU A 30 20.44 6.55 8.70
N PHE A 31 20.80 5.32 8.30
CA PHE A 31 21.47 4.35 9.16
C PHE A 31 22.99 4.51 9.06
N GLU A 32 23.66 4.44 10.20
CA GLU A 32 25.11 4.59 10.31
C GLU A 32 25.86 3.59 9.43
N ASP A 33 25.42 2.33 9.41
CA ASP A 33 26.01 1.26 8.63
C ASP A 33 25.01 0.15 8.26
N GLU A 34 25.51 -0.81 7.47
CA GLU A 34 24.77 -2.02 7.08
C GLU A 34 24.24 -2.80 8.30
N LYS A 35 24.99 -2.84 9.41
CA LYS A 35 24.61 -3.61 10.60
C LYS A 35 23.40 -2.98 11.30
N GLN A 36 23.39 -1.66 11.46
CA GLN A 36 22.27 -0.95 12.07
C GLN A 36 21.00 -1.06 11.24
N LEU A 37 21.12 -0.96 9.91
CA LEU A 37 19.99 -1.14 9.00
C LEU A 37 19.42 -2.57 9.11
N MET A 38 20.27 -3.59 9.12
CA MET A 38 19.81 -4.97 9.29
C MET A 38 19.23 -5.24 10.69
N GLN A 39 19.72 -4.57 11.72
CA GLN A 39 19.11 -4.64 13.05
C GLN A 39 17.70 -4.03 13.05
N PHE A 40 17.50 -2.89 12.36
CA PHE A 40 16.15 -2.33 12.16
C PHE A 40 15.23 -3.35 11.48
N VAL A 41 15.69 -4.05 10.44
CA VAL A 41 14.91 -5.11 9.76
C VAL A 41 14.52 -6.25 10.70
N GLU A 42 15.37 -6.59 11.66
CA GLU A 42 15.09 -7.62 12.67
C GLU A 42 14.09 -7.14 13.74
N ASP A 43 14.20 -5.87 14.15
CA ASP A 43 13.36 -5.27 15.18
C ASP A 43 11.99 -4.84 14.65
N SER A 44 11.88 -4.46 13.36
CA SER A 44 10.68 -3.91 12.73
C SER A 44 9.74 -4.97 12.16
N ARG A 45 9.93 -6.25 12.49
CA ARG A 45 9.19 -7.41 11.95
C ARG A 45 7.70 -7.46 12.32
N ALA A 46 7.07 -6.38 12.78
CA ALA A 46 5.66 -6.40 13.15
C ALA A 46 4.85 -5.15 12.77
N ASP A 47 5.47 -3.96 12.67
CA ASP A 47 4.70 -2.71 12.79
C ASP A 47 5.17 -1.56 11.87
N THR A 48 5.91 -1.82 10.79
CA THR A 48 6.43 -0.72 9.93
C THR A 48 6.47 -1.06 8.45
N LEU A 49 5.81 -0.23 7.64
CA LEU A 49 5.97 -0.18 6.18
C LEU A 49 7.29 0.51 5.84
N ALA A 50 8.34 -0.26 5.56
CA ALA A 50 9.68 0.28 5.30
C ALA A 50 10.22 -0.06 3.90
N VAL A 51 10.69 0.97 3.19
CA VAL A 51 11.48 0.87 1.97
C VAL A 51 12.92 1.19 2.29
N LEU A 52 13.82 0.24 2.08
CA LEU A 52 15.20 0.31 2.56
C LEU A 52 16.19 0.33 1.40
N GLY A 53 17.17 1.23 1.48
CA GLY A 53 18.22 1.44 0.48
C GLY A 53 19.61 1.13 1.01
N MET A 54 20.41 0.41 0.23
CA MET A 54 21.84 0.21 0.48
C MET A 54 22.61 0.79 -0.69
N PHE A 55 23.35 1.87 -0.43
CA PHE A 55 24.14 2.58 -1.43
C PHE A 55 25.58 2.67 -0.97
N ARG A 56 26.52 2.80 -1.90
CA ARG A 56 27.87 3.24 -1.56
C ARG A 56 27.84 4.75 -1.35
N LYS A 57 29.01 5.29 -1.02
CA LYS A 57 29.15 6.73 -0.80
C LYS A 57 28.71 7.53 -2.03
N PRO A 58 28.28 8.79 -1.84
CA PRO A 58 27.91 9.72 -2.92
C PRO A 58 28.81 9.68 -4.15
N GLU A 59 30.13 9.60 -3.97
CA GLU A 59 31.09 9.63 -5.08
C GLU A 59 30.95 8.43 -6.03
N GLU A 60 30.33 7.34 -5.58
CA GLU A 60 30.04 6.14 -6.37
C GLU A 60 28.57 6.08 -6.82
N HIS A 61 27.62 6.36 -5.92
CA HIS A 61 26.19 6.02 -6.11
C HIS A 61 25.23 7.23 -6.04
N GLN A 62 25.69 8.47 -6.26
CA GLN A 62 24.85 9.67 -6.15
C GLN A 62 23.52 9.57 -6.91
N GLU A 63 23.53 9.10 -8.16
CA GLU A 63 22.32 9.00 -8.99
C GLU A 63 21.23 8.09 -8.36
N TYR A 64 21.64 7.00 -7.72
CA TYR A 64 20.73 6.06 -7.06
C TYR A 64 20.19 6.63 -5.74
N ILE A 65 21.05 7.33 -5.01
CA ILE A 65 20.71 8.05 -3.78
C ILE A 65 19.66 9.13 -4.08
N ASP A 66 19.85 9.89 -5.16
CA ASP A 66 18.91 10.92 -5.60
C ASP A 66 17.58 10.31 -6.06
N ALA A 67 17.63 9.24 -6.88
CA ALA A 67 16.43 8.55 -7.33
C ALA A 67 15.59 8.00 -6.17
N PHE A 68 16.25 7.41 -5.17
CA PHE A 68 15.61 6.90 -3.96
C PHE A 68 15.00 8.02 -3.11
N THR A 69 15.71 9.14 -2.97
CA THR A 69 15.21 10.32 -2.24
C THR A 69 13.99 10.92 -2.93
N HIS A 70 13.99 11.00 -4.26
CA HIS A 70 12.84 11.49 -5.02
C HIS A 70 11.64 10.54 -4.96
N ALA A 71 11.87 9.23 -4.86
CA ALA A 71 10.79 8.26 -4.66
C ALA A 71 10.08 8.48 -3.33
N GLU A 72 10.83 8.70 -2.24
CA GLU A 72 10.26 9.06 -0.94
C GLU A 72 9.42 10.34 -1.02
N GLN A 73 9.99 11.40 -1.62
CA GLN A 73 9.28 12.67 -1.76
C GLN A 73 7.99 12.51 -2.57
N THR A 74 7.98 11.60 -3.53
CA THR A 74 6.79 11.24 -4.30
C THR A 74 5.74 10.64 -3.37
N PHE A 75 6.05 9.61 -2.58
CA PHE A 75 5.11 9.03 -1.59
C PHE A 75 4.55 10.09 -0.64
N ARG A 76 5.43 10.91 -0.06
CA ARG A 76 5.07 12.03 0.81
C ARG A 76 4.10 13.01 0.15
N SER A 77 4.33 13.36 -1.11
CA SER A 77 3.47 14.30 -1.86
C SER A 77 2.05 13.76 -2.14
N TYR A 78 1.85 12.44 -2.04
CA TYR A 78 0.53 11.79 -2.11
C TYR A 78 -0.06 11.53 -0.71
N GLY A 79 0.60 12.00 0.36
CA GLY A 79 0.12 11.89 1.73
C GLY A 79 0.46 10.57 2.40
N HIS A 80 1.49 9.87 1.92
CA HIS A 80 2.00 8.61 2.50
C HIS A 80 3.28 8.85 3.32
N GLU A 81 3.21 9.81 4.26
CA GLU A 81 4.29 10.13 5.22
C GLU A 81 4.55 9.00 6.24
N ASP A 82 3.61 8.07 6.33
CA ASP A 82 3.62 6.88 7.18
C ASP A 82 4.43 5.72 6.60
N VAL A 83 4.84 5.79 5.33
CA VAL A 83 5.80 4.83 4.75
C VAL A 83 7.22 5.28 5.07
N THR A 84 7.94 4.51 5.88
CA THR A 84 9.32 4.78 6.22
C THR A 84 10.22 4.52 5.02
N PHE A 85 11.01 5.51 4.62
CA PHE A 85 12.14 5.32 3.73
C PHE A 85 13.42 5.46 4.53
N GLY A 86 14.26 4.42 4.50
CA GLY A 86 15.54 4.42 5.21
C GLY A 86 16.67 3.97 4.30
N ARG A 87 17.90 4.44 4.54
CA ARG A 87 19.07 4.03 3.77
C ARG A 87 20.37 4.01 4.57
N THR A 88 21.38 3.33 4.03
CA THR A 88 22.77 3.50 4.47
C THR A 88 23.69 3.74 3.28
N THR A 89 24.76 4.49 3.51
CA THR A 89 25.85 4.73 2.54
C THR A 89 27.17 4.05 2.92
N ARG A 90 27.23 3.44 4.11
CA ARG A 90 28.41 2.74 4.64
C ARG A 90 28.23 1.23 4.51
N LEU A 91 28.54 0.72 3.31
CA LEU A 91 28.44 -0.70 3.00
C LEU A 91 29.76 -1.43 3.22
N SER A 92 29.65 -2.71 3.59
CA SER A 92 30.79 -3.63 3.56
C SER A 92 31.31 -3.80 2.13
N GLU A 93 32.59 -4.16 1.96
CA GLU A 93 33.19 -4.36 0.63
C GLU A 93 32.50 -5.44 -0.23
N LYS A 94 31.72 -6.31 0.41
CA LYS A 94 30.93 -7.37 -0.22
C LYS A 94 29.71 -6.83 -0.98
N ASN A 95 29.18 -5.66 -0.59
CA ASN A 95 28.03 -5.02 -1.23
C ASN A 95 28.50 -3.90 -2.16
N LYS A 96 28.71 -4.26 -3.44
CA LYS A 96 29.21 -3.33 -4.46
C LYS A 96 28.14 -2.64 -5.28
N LYS A 97 26.93 -3.20 -5.34
CA LYS A 97 25.82 -2.69 -6.15
C LYS A 97 24.80 -1.94 -5.28
N PRO A 98 24.12 -0.91 -5.81
CA PRO A 98 22.98 -0.30 -5.13
C PRO A 98 21.88 -1.34 -4.96
N LYS A 99 21.20 -1.33 -3.81
CA LYS A 99 20.07 -2.22 -3.54
C LYS A 99 18.92 -1.42 -2.94
N VAL A 100 17.71 -1.73 -3.37
CA VAL A 100 16.47 -1.30 -2.70
C VAL A 100 15.68 -2.54 -2.37
N PHE A 101 15.17 -2.62 -1.15
CA PHE A 101 14.40 -3.77 -0.70
C PHE A 101 13.37 -3.36 0.35
N ILE A 102 12.39 -4.22 0.54
CA ILE A 102 11.32 -4.07 1.52
C ILE A 102 11.28 -5.33 2.37
N THR A 103 11.14 -5.16 3.68
CA THR A 103 10.92 -6.26 4.61
C THR A 103 9.55 -6.88 4.34
N ALA A 104 9.47 -8.21 4.29
CA ALA A 104 8.25 -8.92 3.89
C ALA A 104 7.00 -8.32 4.55
N PRO A 105 5.98 -7.96 3.78
CA PRO A 105 4.72 -7.55 4.37
C PRO A 105 4.04 -8.76 5.01
N HIS A 106 3.49 -8.59 6.22
CA HIS A 106 2.93 -9.64 7.09
C HIS A 106 1.77 -10.48 6.53
N TYR A 107 1.46 -10.39 5.24
CA TYR A 107 0.47 -11.25 4.58
C TYR A 107 1.06 -12.49 3.92
N ALA A 108 2.39 -12.60 3.78
CA ALA A 108 3.07 -13.81 3.30
C ALA A 108 3.73 -14.53 4.48
N ASP A 109 3.45 -15.83 4.66
CA ASP A 109 4.04 -16.71 5.68
C ASP A 109 5.53 -17.04 5.39
N SER A 110 6.36 -16.05 5.00
CA SER A 110 7.73 -16.28 4.54
C SER A 110 8.74 -15.24 5.06
N ASP A 111 9.95 -15.71 5.36
CA ASP A 111 11.10 -14.94 5.87
C ASP A 111 11.74 -14.00 4.82
N HIS A 112 11.01 -13.27 3.96
CA HIS A 112 11.64 -12.83 2.69
C HIS A 112 11.58 -11.34 2.42
N ILE A 113 12.69 -10.67 2.78
CA ILE A 113 13.12 -9.41 2.17
C ILE A 113 12.89 -9.50 0.65
N THR A 114 12.05 -8.62 0.12
CA THR A 114 11.82 -8.51 -1.31
C THR A 114 12.76 -7.43 -1.84
N SER A 115 13.59 -7.76 -2.83
CA SER A 115 14.54 -6.82 -3.43
C SER A 115 14.07 -6.38 -4.81
N MET A 116 14.36 -5.13 -5.16
CA MET A 116 14.17 -4.64 -6.52
C MET A 116 15.08 -5.43 -7.47
N VAL A 117 14.51 -5.93 -8.56
CA VAL A 117 15.23 -6.80 -9.51
C VAL A 117 16.36 -6.04 -10.18
N GLU A 118 17.55 -6.63 -10.27
CA GLU A 118 18.75 -5.99 -10.84
C GLU A 118 18.62 -5.59 -12.32
N SER A 119 17.69 -6.22 -13.05
CA SER A 119 17.44 -5.92 -14.47
C SER A 119 16.58 -4.67 -14.69
N LEU A 120 15.97 -4.12 -13.63
CA LEU A 120 15.22 -2.87 -13.72
C LEU A 120 16.19 -1.69 -13.69
N GLU A 121 16.01 -0.74 -14.60
CA GLU A 121 16.75 0.52 -14.57
C GLU A 121 16.48 1.22 -13.23
N PHE A 122 17.55 1.65 -12.55
CA PHE A 122 17.42 2.33 -11.28
C PHE A 122 17.06 3.80 -11.51
N ASN A 123 15.75 4.08 -11.58
CA ASN A 123 15.19 5.41 -11.71
C ASN A 123 14.03 5.62 -10.73
N VAL A 124 13.60 6.88 -10.54
CA VAL A 124 12.54 7.25 -9.58
C VAL A 124 11.26 6.44 -9.81
N THR A 125 10.82 6.33 -11.06
CA THR A 125 9.59 5.61 -11.43
C THR A 125 9.65 4.15 -11.00
N ASN A 126 10.77 3.47 -11.27
CA ASN A 126 10.93 2.06 -10.92
C ASN A 126 11.03 1.83 -9.41
N VAL A 127 11.69 2.73 -8.67
CA VAL A 127 11.71 2.68 -7.20
C VAL A 127 10.29 2.88 -6.64
N VAL A 128 9.53 3.85 -7.18
CA VAL A 128 8.14 4.10 -6.77
C VAL A 128 7.24 2.89 -7.05
N ARG A 129 7.34 2.30 -8.26
CA ARG A 129 6.57 1.11 -8.64
C ARG A 129 6.92 -0.07 -7.76
N PHE A 130 8.22 -0.35 -7.60
CA PHE A 130 8.71 -1.43 -6.74
C PHE A 130 8.17 -1.27 -5.32
N ALA A 131 8.33 -0.07 -4.74
CA ALA A 131 7.87 0.22 -3.40
C ALA A 131 6.36 0.01 -3.26
N PHE A 132 5.58 0.62 -4.15
CA PHE A 132 4.13 0.55 -4.10
C PHE A 132 3.61 -0.89 -4.19
N PHE A 133 3.99 -1.64 -5.22
CA PHE A 133 3.45 -2.99 -5.44
C PHE A 133 3.95 -4.02 -4.43
N THR A 134 5.06 -3.75 -3.75
CA THR A 134 5.59 -4.64 -2.70
C THR A 134 4.99 -4.31 -1.32
N LEU A 135 4.58 -3.06 -1.09
CA LEU A 135 3.95 -2.64 0.18
C LEU A 135 2.46 -2.98 0.25
N ILE A 136 1.78 -3.17 -0.88
CA ILE A 136 0.34 -3.42 -0.90
C ILE A 136 0.03 -4.92 -1.04
N PRO A 137 -1.02 -5.44 -0.38
CA PRO A 137 -1.50 -6.80 -0.65
C PRO A 137 -2.05 -6.93 -2.08
N PRO A 138 -2.17 -8.15 -2.63
CA PRO A 138 -2.74 -8.38 -3.96
C PRO A 138 -4.13 -7.76 -4.17
N TYR A 139 -4.91 -7.62 -3.09
CA TYR A 139 -6.14 -6.85 -3.06
C TYR A 139 -6.37 -6.24 -1.66
N ALA A 140 -7.07 -5.11 -1.60
CA ALA A 140 -7.55 -4.52 -0.35
C ALA A 140 -8.97 -5.01 -0.02
N LYS A 141 -9.31 -5.13 1.27
CA LYS A 141 -10.67 -5.48 1.72
C LYS A 141 -11.21 -4.42 2.68
N TRP A 142 -12.44 -3.96 2.47
CA TRP A 142 -13.13 -2.99 3.32
C TRP A 142 -14.54 -3.43 3.74
N PRO A 143 -14.91 -3.30 5.04
CA PRO A 143 -14.02 -3.03 6.17
C PRO A 143 -12.99 -4.17 6.36
N GLU A 144 -11.86 -3.84 6.98
CA GLU A 144 -10.74 -4.76 7.26
C GLU A 144 -11.17 -5.94 8.16
N PHE A 145 -10.38 -7.03 8.17
CA PHE A 145 -10.62 -8.17 9.05
C PHE A 145 -10.45 -7.77 10.53
N PRO A 146 -11.13 -8.44 11.49
CA PRO A 146 -11.14 -8.00 12.88
C PRO A 146 -9.82 -8.31 13.64
N SER A 147 -9.15 -7.26 14.11
CA SER A 147 -8.29 -7.12 15.32
C SER A 147 -7.12 -8.07 15.61
N ASN A 148 -6.98 -9.21 14.92
CA ASN A 148 -5.88 -10.17 15.15
C ASN A 148 -4.64 -9.87 14.30
N ARG A 149 -4.75 -8.94 13.35
CA ARG A 149 -3.65 -8.28 12.63
C ARG A 149 -3.68 -6.81 13.07
N GLY A 150 -2.54 -6.23 13.41
CA GLY A 150 -2.47 -4.85 13.91
C GLY A 150 -3.26 -3.89 13.02
N THR A 151 -4.20 -3.15 13.60
CA THR A 151 -5.19 -2.34 12.86
C THR A 151 -4.62 -1.10 12.19
N VAL A 152 -3.36 -0.74 12.48
CA VAL A 152 -2.74 0.48 11.94
C VAL A 152 -2.21 0.21 10.53
N ASP A 153 -1.46 -0.88 10.33
CA ASP A 153 -0.85 -1.23 9.04
C ASP A 153 -1.89 -1.56 7.96
N GLU A 154 -2.99 -2.22 8.34
CA GLU A 154 -4.04 -2.54 7.38
C GLU A 154 -4.69 -1.25 6.84
N VAL A 155 -4.99 -0.28 7.72
CA VAL A 155 -5.51 1.05 7.32
C VAL A 155 -4.52 1.81 6.45
N GLN A 156 -3.22 1.76 6.76
CA GLN A 156 -2.18 2.40 5.95
C GLN A 156 -2.07 1.78 4.55
N ARG A 157 -2.03 0.44 4.47
CA ARG A 157 -2.00 -0.30 3.19
C ARG A 157 -3.27 -0.08 2.38
N ALA A 158 -4.42 -0.02 3.04
CA ALA A 158 -5.69 0.26 2.41
C ALA A 158 -5.71 1.70 1.87
N ASN A 159 -5.14 2.67 2.60
CA ASN A 159 -4.94 4.03 2.11
C ASN A 159 -4.01 4.10 0.89
N LEU A 160 -2.90 3.34 0.87
CA LEU A 160 -2.03 3.20 -0.31
C LEU A 160 -2.81 2.64 -1.51
N HIS A 161 -3.62 1.59 -1.29
CA HIS A 161 -4.51 1.00 -2.31
C HIS A 161 -5.56 1.97 -2.84
N ALA A 162 -6.12 2.85 -2.00
CA ALA A 162 -7.12 3.83 -2.42
C ALA A 162 -6.52 5.05 -3.13
N LYS A 163 -5.41 5.59 -2.64
CA LYS A 163 -4.92 6.95 -2.98
C LYS A 163 -3.83 6.96 -4.07
N ASN A 164 -3.98 6.14 -5.09
CA ASN A 164 -3.08 6.09 -6.26
C ASN A 164 -3.85 6.34 -7.57
N ASP A 165 -3.09 6.57 -8.64
CA ASP A 165 -3.60 6.85 -9.99
C ASP A 165 -3.78 5.58 -10.85
N LEU A 166 -3.62 4.39 -10.26
CA LEU A 166 -3.92 3.16 -10.98
C LEU A 166 -5.44 3.00 -11.17
N PRO A 167 -5.84 2.36 -12.27
CA PRO A 167 -7.18 1.82 -12.43
C PRO A 167 -7.55 0.93 -11.24
N LYS A 168 -8.81 1.00 -10.83
CA LYS A 168 -9.36 0.31 -9.67
C LYS A 168 -10.45 -0.64 -10.10
N VAL A 169 -10.41 -1.88 -9.63
CA VAL A 169 -11.49 -2.84 -9.79
C VAL A 169 -12.10 -3.11 -8.42
N TYR A 170 -13.29 -2.57 -8.22
CA TYR A 170 -14.08 -2.77 -7.01
C TYR A 170 -14.94 -4.03 -7.17
N VAL A 171 -14.91 -4.89 -6.16
CA VAL A 171 -15.79 -6.06 -6.06
C VAL A 171 -16.66 -5.84 -4.83
N PHE A 172 -17.96 -5.64 -5.02
CA PHE A 172 -18.92 -5.43 -3.96
C PHE A 172 -19.68 -6.72 -3.66
N MET A 173 -19.86 -7.01 -2.37
CA MET A 173 -20.62 -8.15 -1.89
C MET A 173 -21.34 -7.81 -0.60
N LEU A 174 -22.53 -8.34 -0.37
CA LEU A 174 -23.18 -8.26 0.95
C LEU A 174 -22.43 -9.12 1.97
N LYS A 175 -22.45 -8.71 3.23
CA LYS A 175 -21.78 -9.40 4.33
C LYS A 175 -22.07 -10.91 4.38
N ASP A 176 -23.34 -11.30 4.29
CA ASP A 176 -23.75 -12.70 4.34
C ASP A 176 -23.06 -13.53 3.24
N GLY A 177 -23.03 -13.01 2.00
CA GLY A 177 -22.32 -13.66 0.90
C GLY A 177 -20.79 -13.69 1.10
N ALA A 178 -20.21 -12.65 1.69
CA ALA A 178 -18.78 -12.61 1.97
C ALA A 178 -18.37 -13.61 3.07
N GLU A 179 -19.29 -13.93 3.99
CA GLU A 179 -19.11 -14.95 5.02
C GLU A 179 -19.30 -16.36 4.43
N ASP A 180 -20.37 -16.59 3.67
CA ASP A 180 -20.69 -17.88 3.05
C ASP A 180 -19.63 -18.35 2.05
N TYR A 181 -19.05 -17.42 1.28
CA TYR A 181 -18.11 -17.71 0.20
C TYR A 181 -16.67 -17.25 0.48
N GLY A 182 -16.35 -16.86 1.72
CA GLY A 182 -15.14 -16.12 2.07
C GLY A 182 -13.83 -16.72 1.56
N VAL A 183 -13.62 -18.03 1.69
CA VAL A 183 -12.40 -18.72 1.23
C VAL A 183 -12.26 -18.65 -0.30
N ARG A 184 -13.33 -18.95 -1.04
CA ARG A 184 -13.34 -18.93 -2.51
C ARG A 184 -13.09 -17.52 -3.05
N ILE A 185 -13.72 -16.53 -2.42
CA ILE A 185 -13.56 -15.12 -2.78
C ILE A 185 -12.14 -14.64 -2.50
N HIS A 186 -11.58 -14.97 -1.34
CA HIS A 186 -10.19 -14.64 -1.01
C HIS A 186 -9.21 -15.22 -2.04
N GLN A 187 -9.30 -16.53 -2.34
CA GLN A 187 -8.43 -17.18 -3.33
C GLN A 187 -8.57 -16.57 -4.73
N THR A 188 -9.80 -16.22 -5.12
CA THR A 188 -10.07 -15.58 -6.40
C THR A 188 -9.43 -14.18 -6.48
N LEU A 189 -9.65 -13.34 -5.48
CA LEU A 189 -9.14 -11.97 -5.44
C LEU A 189 -7.62 -11.94 -5.30
N GLU A 190 -7.03 -12.84 -4.51
CA GLU A 190 -5.58 -12.97 -4.37
C GLU A 190 -4.93 -13.40 -5.68
N SER A 191 -5.47 -14.45 -6.32
CA SER A 191 -4.95 -14.95 -7.60
C SER A 191 -5.00 -13.88 -8.69
N VAL A 192 -6.14 -13.19 -8.85
CA VAL A 192 -6.27 -12.15 -9.87
C VAL A 192 -5.47 -10.90 -9.50
N GLY A 193 -5.45 -10.51 -8.23
CA GLY A 193 -4.65 -9.38 -7.74
C GLY A 193 -3.18 -9.53 -8.08
N ASN A 194 -2.62 -10.72 -7.85
CA ASN A 194 -1.27 -11.05 -8.26
C ASN A 194 -1.08 -10.94 -9.78
N ALA A 195 -2.03 -11.46 -10.57
CA ALA A 195 -1.94 -11.47 -12.03
C ALA A 195 -2.01 -10.07 -12.67
N VAL A 196 -2.69 -9.10 -12.03
CA VAL A 196 -2.86 -7.73 -12.56
C VAL A 196 -1.90 -6.71 -11.94
N THR A 197 -0.98 -7.16 -11.08
CA THR A 197 0.07 -6.33 -10.47
C THR A 197 0.80 -5.56 -11.56
N GLY A 198 0.99 -4.26 -11.36
CA GLY A 198 1.62 -3.38 -12.33
C GLY A 198 0.64 -2.57 -13.19
N PHE A 199 -0.62 -2.98 -13.28
CA PHE A 199 -1.62 -2.40 -14.19
C PHE A 199 -2.84 -1.81 -13.47
N MET A 200 -3.28 -2.43 -12.38
CA MET A 200 -4.47 -2.00 -11.62
C MET A 200 -4.42 -2.54 -10.19
N VAL A 201 -5.34 -2.07 -9.34
CA VAL A 201 -5.55 -2.58 -7.98
C VAL A 201 -6.96 -3.14 -7.81
N ILE A 202 -7.08 -4.18 -6.97
CA ILE A 202 -8.36 -4.80 -6.65
C ILE A 202 -8.79 -4.42 -5.24
N ILE A 203 -10.05 -4.03 -5.10
CA ILE A 203 -10.64 -3.57 -3.86
C ILE A 203 -11.93 -4.34 -3.61
N HIS A 204 -11.97 -5.17 -2.58
CA HIS A 204 -13.17 -5.89 -2.15
C HIS A 204 -13.92 -5.10 -1.08
N ILE A 205 -15.16 -4.71 -1.36
CA ILE A 205 -16.01 -3.97 -0.44
C ILE A 205 -17.14 -4.87 0.05
N VAL A 206 -17.11 -5.20 1.34
CA VAL A 206 -18.15 -5.92 2.05
C VAL A 206 -19.16 -4.92 2.59
N VAL A 207 -20.34 -4.94 1.98
CA VAL A 207 -21.47 -4.08 2.32
C VAL A 207 -22.24 -4.72 3.49
N PRO A 208 -22.40 -4.03 4.64
CA PRO A 208 -22.99 -4.63 5.83
C PRO A 208 -24.42 -5.15 5.64
N SER A 209 -25.25 -4.41 4.91
CA SER A 209 -26.60 -4.82 4.53
C SER A 209 -27.09 -4.00 3.33
N LYS A 210 -28.24 -4.38 2.78
CA LYS A 210 -28.92 -3.66 1.69
C LYS A 210 -29.24 -2.18 1.99
N ASP A 211 -29.28 -1.80 3.27
CA ASP A 211 -29.60 -0.43 3.69
C ASP A 211 -28.36 0.49 3.67
N HIS A 212 -27.18 -0.05 3.34
CA HIS A 212 -25.90 0.66 3.37
C HIS A 212 -25.40 1.04 1.96
N SER A 213 -26.25 1.66 1.15
CA SER A 213 -25.93 2.09 -0.23
C SER A 213 -24.75 3.04 -0.33
N LEU A 214 -24.44 3.77 0.75
CA LEU A 214 -23.29 4.67 0.85
C LEU A 214 -21.95 3.98 0.56
N TYR A 215 -21.83 2.67 0.82
CA TYR A 215 -20.61 1.92 0.48
C TYR A 215 -20.34 1.88 -1.02
N LEU A 216 -21.38 1.96 -1.87
CA LEU A 216 -21.23 1.95 -3.33
C LEU A 216 -20.67 3.26 -3.87
N GLN A 217 -20.86 4.38 -3.15
CA GLN A 217 -20.40 5.71 -3.59
C GLN A 217 -18.88 5.80 -3.75
N THR A 218 -18.12 4.83 -3.22
CA THR A 218 -16.68 4.73 -3.47
C THR A 218 -16.34 4.44 -4.93
N ALA A 219 -17.29 3.91 -5.72
CA ALA A 219 -17.06 3.47 -7.10
C ALA A 219 -18.19 3.85 -8.09
N VAL A 220 -19.32 4.37 -7.60
CA VAL A 220 -20.50 4.70 -8.43
C VAL A 220 -20.85 6.17 -8.37
N ARG A 221 -21.50 6.67 -9.42
CA ARG A 221 -21.99 8.06 -9.43
C ARG A 221 -23.19 8.18 -8.52
N GLU A 222 -23.37 9.38 -7.98
CA GLU A 222 -24.57 9.74 -7.23
C GLU A 222 -25.81 9.43 -8.08
N GLY A 223 -26.72 8.62 -7.52
CA GLY A 223 -27.95 8.17 -8.16
C GLY A 223 -27.89 6.75 -8.76
N GLU A 224 -26.70 6.16 -8.94
CA GLU A 224 -26.54 4.78 -9.45
C GLU A 224 -26.61 3.71 -8.34
N GLU A 225 -26.52 4.10 -7.08
CA GLU A 225 -26.34 3.19 -5.94
C GLU A 225 -27.48 2.17 -5.85
N LYS A 226 -28.71 2.62 -6.11
CA LYS A 226 -29.90 1.77 -6.00
C LYS A 226 -29.83 0.58 -6.96
N GLN A 227 -29.43 0.81 -8.21
CA GLN A 227 -29.35 -0.25 -9.22
C GLN A 227 -28.39 -1.36 -8.79
N TYR A 228 -27.21 -0.98 -8.30
CA TYR A 228 -26.21 -1.95 -7.86
C TYR A 228 -26.59 -2.61 -6.53
N MET A 229 -27.24 -1.88 -5.62
CA MET A 229 -27.75 -2.46 -4.39
C MET A 229 -28.87 -3.48 -4.64
N ASP A 230 -29.77 -3.20 -5.59
CA ASP A 230 -30.82 -4.13 -6.00
C ASP A 230 -30.19 -5.42 -6.58
N ALA A 231 -29.10 -5.30 -7.35
CA ALA A 231 -28.35 -6.45 -7.83
C ALA A 231 -27.74 -7.26 -6.67
N LEU A 232 -27.06 -6.60 -5.73
CA LEU A 232 -26.50 -7.24 -4.54
C LEU A 232 -27.57 -7.99 -3.73
N ALA A 233 -28.72 -7.33 -3.50
CA ALA A 233 -29.86 -7.90 -2.77
C ALA A 233 -30.48 -9.13 -3.47
N SER A 234 -30.27 -9.29 -4.78
CA SER A 234 -30.71 -10.45 -5.56
C SER A 234 -29.76 -11.66 -5.50
N GLY A 235 -28.75 -11.64 -4.61
CA GLY A 235 -27.77 -12.72 -4.47
C GLY A 235 -26.63 -12.65 -5.50
N ARG A 236 -26.33 -11.45 -6.00
CA ARG A 236 -25.21 -11.19 -6.90
C ARG A 236 -24.08 -10.47 -6.17
N LEU A 237 -22.89 -10.52 -6.76
CA LEU A 237 -21.85 -9.53 -6.52
C LEU A 237 -21.82 -8.53 -7.67
N VAL A 238 -21.30 -7.35 -7.39
CA VAL A 238 -21.14 -6.28 -8.39
C VAL A 238 -19.65 -5.99 -8.57
N ILE A 239 -19.19 -5.94 -9.82
CA ILE A 239 -17.82 -5.61 -10.18
C ILE A 239 -17.84 -4.27 -10.91
N ILE A 240 -16.97 -3.34 -10.51
CA ILE A 240 -16.89 -2.00 -11.09
C ILE A 240 -15.43 -1.65 -11.35
N GLY A 241 -15.09 -1.46 -12.61
CA GLY A 241 -13.84 -0.86 -13.06
C GLY A 241 -13.96 0.66 -13.07
N TYR A 242 -12.98 1.35 -12.52
CA TYR A 242 -12.89 2.80 -12.55
C TYR A 242 -11.44 3.27 -12.68
N ASP A 243 -11.18 4.11 -13.68
CA ASP A 243 -9.90 4.79 -13.78
C ASP A 243 -10.01 6.23 -13.24
N PRO A 244 -9.33 6.58 -12.14
CA PRO A 244 -9.40 7.92 -11.55
C PRO A 244 -8.87 9.01 -12.46
N VAL A 245 -7.94 8.69 -13.38
CA VAL A 245 -7.29 9.68 -14.25
C VAL A 245 -8.16 10.03 -15.46
N SER A 246 -8.66 9.02 -16.19
CA SER A 246 -9.49 9.24 -17.38
C SER A 246 -10.98 9.37 -17.09
N GLY A 247 -11.44 8.91 -15.92
CA GLY A 247 -12.86 8.85 -15.57
C GLY A 247 -13.63 7.72 -16.26
N ILE A 248 -12.96 6.85 -17.04
CA ILE A 248 -13.57 5.71 -17.72
C ILE A 248 -14.02 4.68 -16.67
N ARG A 249 -15.20 4.09 -16.92
CA ARG A 249 -15.82 3.10 -16.05
C ARG A 249 -16.39 1.94 -16.86
N ASP A 250 -16.40 0.78 -16.23
CA ASP A 250 -17.14 -0.41 -16.67
C ASP A 250 -17.75 -1.10 -15.44
N ALA A 251 -18.88 -1.79 -15.60
CA ALA A 251 -19.55 -2.43 -14.48
C ALA A 251 -20.39 -3.63 -14.91
N GLU A 252 -20.40 -4.67 -14.08
CA GLU A 252 -21.23 -5.84 -14.27
C GLU A 252 -21.70 -6.44 -12.94
N ALA A 253 -22.77 -7.23 -12.96
CA ALA A 253 -23.26 -7.96 -11.81
C ALA A 253 -23.33 -9.46 -12.11
N ARG A 254 -22.73 -10.28 -11.24
CA ARG A 254 -22.61 -11.74 -11.44
C ARG A 254 -23.20 -12.50 -10.27
N PHE A 255 -23.74 -13.68 -10.55
CA PHE A 255 -24.09 -14.62 -9.49
C PHE A 255 -22.82 -15.04 -8.74
N ILE A 256 -22.90 -15.08 -7.41
CA ILE A 256 -21.74 -15.37 -6.57
C ILE A 256 -21.20 -16.78 -6.89
N ASP A 257 -22.10 -17.74 -7.18
CA ASP A 257 -21.77 -19.13 -7.50
C ASP A 257 -20.92 -19.32 -8.76
N THR A 258 -21.05 -18.42 -9.74
CA THR A 258 -20.29 -18.51 -11.00
C THR A 258 -19.05 -17.62 -11.01
N PHE A 259 -18.81 -16.88 -9.94
CA PHE A 259 -17.64 -16.01 -9.81
C PHE A 259 -16.39 -16.81 -9.44
N ASN A 260 -15.35 -16.62 -10.25
CA ASN A 260 -14.05 -17.28 -10.14
C ASN A 260 -12.95 -16.42 -10.78
N ALA A 261 -11.70 -16.87 -10.65
CA ALA A 261 -10.52 -16.15 -11.17
C ALA A 261 -10.59 -15.86 -12.66
N GLU A 262 -11.06 -16.79 -13.48
CA GLU A 262 -11.18 -16.60 -14.93
C GLU A 262 -12.17 -15.48 -15.26
N SER A 263 -13.34 -15.48 -14.62
CA SER A 263 -14.36 -14.47 -14.85
C SER A 263 -13.91 -13.07 -14.44
N LEU A 264 -13.26 -12.93 -13.28
CA LEU A 264 -12.76 -11.64 -12.80
C LEU A 264 -11.57 -11.16 -13.65
N LEU A 265 -10.63 -12.04 -14.00
CA LEU A 265 -9.53 -11.70 -14.89
C LEU A 265 -10.04 -11.29 -16.28
N GLY A 266 -11.09 -11.94 -16.78
CA GLY A 266 -11.79 -11.55 -18.00
C GLY A 266 -12.34 -10.12 -17.93
N PHE A 267 -13.00 -9.76 -16.83
CA PHE A 267 -13.44 -8.38 -16.59
C PHE A 267 -12.26 -7.42 -16.55
N CYS A 268 -11.21 -7.69 -15.76
CA CYS A 268 -10.02 -6.84 -15.65
C CYS A 268 -9.38 -6.57 -17.02
N ASN A 269 -9.20 -7.61 -17.84
CA ASN A 269 -8.62 -7.49 -19.17
C ASN A 269 -9.53 -6.74 -20.15
N GLY A 270 -10.86 -6.91 -20.04
CA GLY A 270 -11.84 -6.15 -20.81
C GLY A 270 -11.77 -4.67 -20.46
N PHE A 271 -11.83 -4.37 -19.16
CA PHE A 271 -11.74 -3.01 -18.63
C PHE A 271 -10.43 -2.32 -19.02
N LEU A 272 -9.28 -2.99 -18.86
CA LEU A 272 -7.97 -2.42 -19.19
C LEU A 272 -7.90 -1.95 -20.66
N LYS A 273 -8.49 -2.70 -21.59
CA LYS A 273 -8.53 -2.35 -23.03
C LYS A 273 -9.34 -1.09 -23.34
N LEU A 274 -10.24 -0.68 -22.44
CA LEU A 274 -11.00 0.56 -22.58
C LEU A 274 -10.20 1.79 -22.16
N LEU A 275 -9.11 1.60 -21.42
CA LEU A 275 -8.34 2.69 -20.81
C LEU A 275 -7.33 3.30 -21.78
N PRO A 276 -6.80 4.50 -21.48
CA PRO A 276 -5.73 5.09 -22.28
C PRO A 276 -4.44 4.23 -22.27
N GLU A 277 -3.59 4.43 -23.26
CA GLU A 277 -2.39 3.61 -23.51
C GLU A 277 -1.42 3.57 -22.32
N ASP A 278 -1.27 4.67 -21.58
CA ASP A 278 -0.41 4.72 -20.40
C ASP A 278 -0.90 3.77 -19.29
N ALA A 279 -2.22 3.67 -19.08
CA ALA A 279 -2.81 2.71 -18.15
C ALA A 279 -2.59 1.27 -18.63
N GLN A 280 -2.81 1.00 -19.92
CA GLN A 280 -2.61 -0.31 -20.53
C GLN A 280 -1.16 -0.80 -20.43
N ASN A 281 -0.20 0.12 -20.49
CA ASN A 281 1.23 -0.16 -20.36
C ASN A 281 1.74 -0.15 -18.91
N GLY A 282 0.84 -0.07 -17.93
CA GLY A 282 1.20 -0.05 -16.52
C GLY A 282 1.70 1.33 -16.06
N ARG A 283 0.78 2.29 -15.98
CA ARG A 283 1.00 3.65 -15.43
C ARG A 283 1.65 3.60 -14.04
N SER A 284 2.45 4.62 -13.71
CA SER A 284 2.98 4.79 -12.35
C SER A 284 1.84 5.04 -11.35
N PRO A 285 1.82 4.36 -10.19
CA PRO A 285 0.80 4.62 -9.17
C PRO A 285 0.83 6.05 -8.64
N PHE A 286 2.03 6.65 -8.60
CA PHE A 286 2.24 8.04 -8.26
C PHE A 286 3.08 8.69 -9.36
N PRO A 287 2.47 9.55 -10.21
CA PRO A 287 3.23 10.43 -11.10
C PRO A 287 4.25 11.25 -10.30
N ILE A 288 5.49 11.33 -10.81
CA ILE A 288 6.59 12.05 -10.16
C ILE A 288 6.20 13.54 -10.08
N LYS A 289 5.91 13.99 -8.86
CA LYS A 289 5.70 15.40 -8.56
C LYS A 289 7.05 16.00 -8.16
N TYR A 290 7.75 16.61 -9.12
CA TYR A 290 8.78 17.58 -8.76
C TYR A 290 8.06 18.71 -8.03
N PHE A 291 8.46 19.00 -6.78
CA PHE A 291 7.80 19.97 -5.90
C PHE A 291 7.31 21.21 -6.66
N ASP A 292 6.00 21.27 -6.90
CA ASP A 292 5.29 22.53 -6.96
C ASP A 292 4.69 22.73 -5.57
N LYS A 293 4.91 23.91 -4.97
CA LYS A 293 4.61 24.23 -3.56
C LYS A 293 3.11 24.18 -3.19
N ARG A 294 2.24 23.56 -3.99
CA ARG A 294 0.79 23.52 -3.77
C ARG A 294 0.21 22.17 -4.15
N GLY A 295 -0.16 21.41 -3.13
CA GLY A 295 -0.92 20.18 -3.28
C GLY A 295 -1.45 19.64 -1.95
N LYS A 296 -1.92 20.50 -1.04
CA LYS A 296 -2.82 20.03 0.02
C LYS A 296 -4.12 19.61 -0.63
N ASN A 297 -4.32 18.31 -0.82
CA ASN A 297 -5.64 17.70 -0.98
C ASN A 297 -5.63 16.35 -0.25
N THR A 298 -5.64 16.42 1.08
CA THR A 298 -6.10 15.33 1.92
C THR A 298 -7.63 15.32 1.90
N VAL A 299 -8.23 14.50 1.04
CA VAL A 299 -9.57 13.95 1.36
C VAL A 299 -9.31 12.76 2.28
N GLY A 300 -9.16 13.06 3.57
CA GLY A 300 -9.23 12.05 4.61
C GLY A 300 -10.67 11.60 4.77
N LEU A 301 -10.93 10.30 4.65
CA LEU A 301 -12.16 9.65 5.10
C LEU A 301 -12.25 9.59 6.63
N GLY A 302 -11.82 10.66 7.30
CA GLY A 302 -12.05 10.91 8.72
C GLY A 302 -13.36 11.65 8.90
N LYS A 303 -14.50 10.99 8.69
CA LYS A 303 -15.82 11.51 9.09
C LYS A 303 -16.76 10.49 9.75
N TYR A 304 -16.25 9.31 10.12
CA TYR A 304 -16.92 8.41 11.08
C TYR A 304 -16.27 8.42 12.46
N SER A 305 -15.60 9.52 12.84
CA SER A 305 -15.37 9.81 14.25
C SER A 305 -16.72 10.14 14.89
N HIS A 306 -17.39 9.13 15.39
CA HIS A 306 -18.47 9.32 16.36
C HIS A 306 -17.98 10.20 17.51
N LYS A 307 -18.63 11.35 17.67
CA LYS A 307 -18.79 12.03 18.95
C LYS A 307 -20.21 12.63 18.99
N GLU A 308 -20.74 12.62 20.20
CA GLU A 308 -22.06 13.08 20.68
C GLU A 308 -23.13 11.97 20.61
N LEU A 309 -23.66 11.42 21.72
CA LEU A 309 -23.81 11.90 23.11
C LEU A 309 -23.31 10.88 24.15
#